data_AF-A0A392P567-F1
#
_entry.id   AF-A0A392P567-F1
#
_cell.length_a   1.000
_cell.length_b   1.000
_cell.length_c   1.000
_cell.angle_alpha   90.00
_cell.angle_beta   90.00
_cell.angle_gamma   90.00
#
_symmetry.space_group_name_H-M   'P 1'
#
loop_
_entity.id
_entity.type
_entity.pdbx_description
1 polymer ?
#
loop_
_entity_poly.entity_id
_entity_poly.type
_entity_poly.pdbx_seq_one_letter_code
_entity_poly.pdbx_strand_id
1 'polypeptide(L)'
;MSEPKSSSIDLSVESGDLRFSDRAEDLLIKEEYKIWKNNCPHLYDFVSTHALKWPSLTTQWFPIINEQQDKNYSFQEILLGTQTSGQDPNYLIIAEVRLPLGNSDDEDDENHNNVADGAINNNFRIVKKIKHDGDVNISRYMPQKTSIIASKNDGGEVYIFDYNEQSSMPSNGRVNPELRLLGHKTEGFSLSWSIFKSGHLLSGADDSLIC
;
A
#
# COMPACT_ATOMS: atom_id res chain seq x y z
N MET A 1 -48.16 -30.91 32.29
CA MET A 1 -47.13 -29.86 32.29
C MET A 1 -45.80 -30.57 32.04
N SER A 2 -45.31 -30.51 30.80
CA SER A 2 -44.12 -31.24 30.35
C SER A 2 -43.09 -30.22 29.87
N GLU A 3 -41.94 -30.17 30.53
CA GLU A 3 -40.80 -29.31 30.16
C GLU A 3 -40.21 -29.74 28.80
N PRO A 4 -39.74 -28.79 27.98
CA PRO A 4 -39.04 -29.12 26.75
C PRO A 4 -37.57 -29.50 27.05
N LYS A 5 -37.11 -30.58 26.41
CA LYS A 5 -35.72 -31.06 26.49
C LYS A 5 -34.78 -30.04 25.82
N SER A 6 -33.76 -29.61 26.56
CA SER A 6 -32.59 -28.88 26.05
C SER A 6 -31.81 -29.76 25.08
N SER A 7 -31.79 -29.39 23.79
CA SER A 7 -30.85 -29.93 22.82
C SER A 7 -29.56 -29.13 22.89
N SER A 8 -28.53 -29.70 23.52
CA SER A 8 -27.17 -29.16 23.46
C SER A 8 -26.64 -29.32 22.03
N ILE A 9 -26.38 -28.21 21.36
CA ILE A 9 -25.71 -28.18 20.05
C ILE A 9 -24.23 -28.48 20.31
N ASP A 10 -23.73 -29.55 19.69
CA ASP A 10 -22.33 -29.96 19.74
C ASP A 10 -21.50 -29.03 18.84
N LEU A 11 -20.84 -28.04 19.46
CA LEU A 11 -19.98 -27.05 18.81
C LEU A 11 -18.60 -27.60 18.40
N SER A 12 -18.35 -28.91 18.56
CA SER A 12 -17.04 -29.50 18.25
C SER A 12 -16.83 -29.81 16.76
N VAL A 13 -17.88 -29.74 15.93
CA VAL A 13 -17.84 -30.14 14.50
C VAL A 13 -17.37 -29.01 13.56
N GLU A 14 -17.47 -27.74 13.93
CA GLU A 14 -17.18 -26.61 13.01
C GLU A 14 -15.68 -26.28 12.86
N SER A 15 -14.86 -26.59 13.87
CA SER A 15 -13.44 -26.17 13.88
C SER A 15 -12.52 -27.05 13.02
N GLY A 16 -12.93 -28.27 12.71
CA GLY A 16 -12.23 -29.16 11.76
C GLY A 16 -12.51 -28.79 10.31
N ASP A 17 -13.78 -28.59 9.96
CA ASP A 17 -14.25 -28.39 8.58
C ASP A 17 -13.78 -27.04 7.99
N LEU A 18 -13.78 -25.98 8.80
CA LEU A 18 -13.24 -24.66 8.41
C LEU A 18 -11.75 -24.73 8.05
N ARG A 19 -10.94 -25.46 8.82
CA ARG A 19 -9.49 -25.60 8.56
C ARG A 19 -9.17 -26.43 7.32
N PHE A 20 -10.05 -27.36 6.94
CA PHE A 20 -9.93 -28.09 5.68
C PHE A 20 -10.29 -27.20 4.49
N SER A 21 -11.30 -26.35 4.63
CA SER A 21 -11.69 -25.35 3.62
C SER A 21 -10.56 -24.35 3.36
N ASP A 22 -9.98 -23.76 4.41
CA ASP A 22 -8.88 -22.78 4.28
C ASP A 22 -7.66 -23.38 3.57
N ARG A 23 -7.31 -24.62 3.90
CA ARG A 23 -6.17 -25.32 3.27
C ARG A 23 -6.45 -25.65 1.80
N ALA A 24 -7.68 -26.02 1.46
CA ALA A 24 -8.07 -26.29 0.08
C ALA A 24 -8.04 -25.00 -0.75
N GLU A 25 -8.53 -23.90 -0.19
CA GLU A 25 -8.47 -22.57 -0.80
C GLU A 25 -7.02 -22.10 -1.01
N ASP A 26 -6.15 -22.26 -0.01
CA ASP A 26 -4.72 -21.95 -0.13
C ASP A 26 -4.02 -22.74 -1.27
N LEU A 27 -4.39 -24.00 -1.45
CA LEU A 27 -3.85 -24.84 -2.52
C LEU A 27 -4.36 -24.35 -3.88
N LEU A 28 -5.65 -24.02 -3.98
CA LEU A 28 -6.24 -23.48 -5.19
C LEU A 28 -5.58 -22.14 -5.59
N ILE A 29 -5.43 -21.21 -4.65
CA ILE A 29 -4.74 -19.92 -4.87
C ILE A 29 -3.32 -20.14 -5.37
N LYS A 30 -2.59 -21.12 -4.81
CA LYS A 30 -1.23 -21.46 -5.26
C LYS A 30 -1.20 -22.05 -6.66
N GLU A 31 -2.19 -22.86 -7.03
CA GLU A 31 -2.30 -23.43 -8.37
C GLU A 31 -2.66 -22.36 -9.40
N GLU A 32 -3.65 -21.53 -9.12
CA GLU A 32 -4.05 -20.40 -9.97
C GLU A 32 -2.90 -19.41 -10.15
N TYR A 33 -2.17 -19.07 -9.08
CA TYR A 33 -0.99 -18.21 -9.16
C TYR A 33 0.10 -18.80 -10.06
N LYS A 34 0.36 -20.11 -9.99
CA LYS A 34 1.33 -20.77 -10.88
C LYS A 34 0.88 -20.69 -12.34
N ILE A 35 -0.39 -20.94 -12.61
CA ILE A 35 -0.96 -20.84 -13.96
C ILE A 35 -0.85 -19.40 -14.47
N TRP A 36 -1.27 -18.40 -13.68
CA TRP A 36 -1.14 -16.99 -14.02
C TRP A 36 0.32 -16.60 -14.30
N LYS A 37 1.25 -17.01 -13.43
CA LYS A 37 2.68 -16.70 -13.58
C LYS A 37 3.27 -17.28 -14.87
N ASN A 38 2.91 -18.53 -15.21
CA ASN A 38 3.34 -19.16 -16.46
C ASN A 38 2.80 -18.45 -17.71
N ASN A 39 1.64 -17.80 -17.60
CA ASN A 39 1.02 -17.06 -18.71
C ASN A 39 1.43 -15.58 -18.76
N CYS A 40 2.15 -15.05 -17.76
CA CYS A 40 2.55 -13.65 -17.71
C CYS A 40 3.24 -13.12 -18.99
N PRO A 41 4.18 -13.85 -19.64
CA PRO A 41 4.81 -13.39 -20.89
C PRO A 41 3.84 -13.15 -22.05
N HIS A 42 2.66 -13.77 -22.00
CA HIS A 42 1.62 -13.64 -23.03
C HIS A 42 0.54 -12.62 -22.68
N LEU A 43 0.47 -12.22 -21.39
CA LEU A 43 -0.61 -11.38 -20.86
C LEU A 43 -0.17 -9.94 -20.61
N TYR A 44 1.12 -9.70 -20.39
CA TYR A 44 1.63 -8.40 -19.97
C TYR A 44 2.94 -8.07 -20.66
N ASP A 45 3.08 -6.82 -21.09
CA ASP A 45 4.36 -6.28 -21.58
C ASP A 45 5.36 -6.06 -20.43
N PHE A 46 4.86 -5.86 -19.20
CA PHE A 46 5.67 -5.65 -18.01
C PHE A 46 4.97 -6.16 -16.75
N VAL A 47 5.70 -6.93 -15.94
CA VAL A 47 5.29 -7.34 -14.59
C VAL A 47 6.45 -7.12 -13.63
N SER A 48 6.15 -6.50 -12.50
CA SER A 48 7.09 -6.31 -11.40
C SER A 48 6.45 -6.73 -10.09
N THR A 49 7.11 -7.65 -9.38
CA THR A 49 6.66 -8.10 -8.06
C THR A 49 7.70 -7.72 -7.01
N HIS A 50 7.27 -7.02 -5.97
CA HIS A 50 8.11 -6.67 -4.84
C HIS A 50 7.42 -7.03 -3.51
N ALA A 51 8.12 -7.76 -2.65
CA ALA A 51 7.62 -8.12 -1.33
C ALA A 51 8.00 -7.03 -0.31
N LEU A 52 7.01 -6.27 0.16
CA LEU A 52 7.21 -5.29 1.23
C LEU A 52 7.41 -5.98 2.59
N LYS A 53 8.17 -5.33 3.49
CA LYS A 53 8.35 -5.83 4.88
C LYS A 53 7.02 -5.92 5.63
N TRP A 54 6.19 -4.89 5.48
CA TRP A 54 4.86 -4.77 6.07
C TRP A 54 3.87 -4.44 4.96
N PRO A 55 2.61 -4.91 5.06
CA PRO A 55 1.58 -4.58 4.09
C PRO A 55 1.31 -3.07 4.05
N SER A 56 0.86 -2.61 2.90
CA SER A 56 0.40 -1.22 2.69
C SER A 56 -1.08 -1.23 2.39
N LEU A 57 -1.87 -0.51 3.19
CA LEU A 57 -3.31 -0.31 2.96
C LEU A 57 -3.60 0.79 1.92
N THR A 58 -2.56 1.51 1.50
CA THR A 58 -2.66 2.65 0.59
C THR A 58 -1.62 2.56 -0.52
N THR A 59 -1.95 3.07 -1.69
CA THR A 59 -1.01 3.22 -2.80
C THR A 59 -1.43 4.39 -3.66
N GLN A 60 -0.48 5.23 -4.07
CA GLN A 60 -0.74 6.33 -4.99
C GLN A 60 0.55 6.68 -5.77
N TRP A 61 0.48 6.67 -7.10
CA TRP A 61 1.57 7.17 -7.94
C TRP A 61 1.66 8.69 -7.87
N PHE A 62 2.87 9.20 -7.66
CA PHE A 62 3.16 10.62 -7.88
C PHE A 62 3.12 10.93 -9.38
N PRO A 63 2.74 12.16 -9.77
CA PRO A 63 2.60 12.53 -11.17
C PRO A 63 3.94 12.80 -11.87
N ILE A 64 5.06 12.74 -11.16
CA ILE A 64 6.39 13.08 -11.67
C ILE A 64 6.99 11.84 -12.33
N ILE A 65 7.36 11.99 -13.62
CA ILE A 65 8.10 10.98 -14.38
C ILE A 65 9.49 11.53 -14.65
N ASN A 66 10.52 10.81 -14.20
CA ASN A 66 11.92 11.16 -14.40
C ASN A 66 12.56 10.23 -15.44
N GLU A 67 12.35 10.55 -16.72
CA GLU A 67 12.97 9.82 -17.83
C GLU A 67 14.49 10.00 -17.81
N GLN A 68 15.22 8.90 -18.01
CA GLN A 68 16.67 8.93 -18.05
C GLN A 68 17.13 9.17 -19.48
N GLN A 69 17.86 10.28 -19.69
CA GLN A 69 18.47 10.58 -20.99
C GLN A 69 19.31 9.39 -21.48
N ASP A 70 19.15 9.05 -22.76
CA ASP A 70 19.84 7.96 -23.45
C ASP A 70 19.64 6.56 -22.83
N LYS A 71 18.56 6.36 -22.06
CA LYS A 71 18.18 5.05 -21.51
C LYS A 71 16.71 4.75 -21.74
N ASN A 72 16.39 3.47 -21.93
CA ASN A 72 15.02 3.03 -22.17
C ASN A 72 14.19 2.83 -20.88
N TYR A 73 14.32 3.72 -19.89
CA TYR A 73 13.53 3.64 -18.66
C TYR A 73 13.34 5.00 -17.98
N SER A 74 12.30 5.07 -17.16
CA SER A 74 12.00 6.19 -16.25
C SER A 74 12.03 5.75 -14.79
N PHE A 75 12.28 6.71 -13.90
CA PHE A 75 11.99 6.57 -12.48
C PHE A 75 10.67 7.28 -12.17
N GLN A 76 9.78 6.59 -11.48
CA GLN A 76 8.51 7.12 -11.00
C GLN A 76 8.36 6.82 -9.51
N GLU A 77 7.73 7.71 -8.75
CA GLU A 77 7.56 7.53 -7.31
C GLU A 77 6.16 7.05 -6.96
N ILE A 78 6.07 6.20 -5.94
CA ILE A 78 4.83 5.69 -5.37
C ILE A 78 4.80 5.95 -3.86
N LEU A 79 3.66 6.47 -3.40
CA LEU A 79 3.34 6.68 -2.00
C LEU A 79 2.69 5.42 -1.43
N LEU A 80 3.25 4.94 -0.33
CA LEU A 80 2.82 3.75 0.40
C LEU A 80 2.72 4.06 1.91
N GLY A 81 2.17 3.13 2.66
CA GLY A 81 2.10 3.15 4.12
C GLY A 81 2.48 1.80 4.70
N THR A 82 2.64 1.73 6.02
CA THR A 82 2.79 0.46 6.73
C THR A 82 1.56 0.20 7.59
N GLN A 83 1.20 -1.08 7.68
CA GLN A 83 0.30 -1.61 8.69
C GLN A 83 1.05 -2.70 9.46
N THR A 84 1.33 -2.43 10.73
CA THR A 84 2.15 -3.29 11.60
C THR A 84 1.34 -3.88 12.75
N SER A 85 0.12 -3.39 12.99
CA SER A 85 -0.69 -3.77 14.15
C SER A 85 0.08 -3.59 15.48
N GLY A 86 0.91 -2.54 15.54
CA GLY A 86 1.72 -2.19 16.71
C GLY A 86 2.95 -3.05 16.95
N GLN A 87 3.28 -3.98 16.05
CA GLN A 87 4.47 -4.85 16.20
C GLN A 87 5.79 -4.13 15.90
N ASP A 88 5.74 -3.09 15.07
CA ASP A 88 6.88 -2.29 14.64
C ASP A 88 6.45 -0.81 14.53
N PRO A 89 7.40 0.15 14.51
CA PRO A 89 7.05 1.53 14.19
C PRO A 89 6.47 1.65 12.77
N ASN A 90 5.42 2.46 12.62
CA ASN A 90 4.80 2.73 11.33
C ASN A 90 5.44 3.89 10.58
N TYR A 91 5.33 3.86 9.25
CA TYR A 91 5.90 4.86 8.34
C TYR A 91 4.99 5.14 7.14
N LEU A 92 4.94 6.41 6.73
CA LEU A 92 4.70 6.74 5.32
C LEU A 92 5.97 6.45 4.53
N ILE A 93 5.81 5.81 3.38
CA ILE A 93 6.92 5.36 2.54
C ILE A 93 6.77 6.02 1.16
N ILE A 94 7.84 6.67 0.70
CA ILE A 94 7.98 7.03 -0.72
C ILE A 94 8.99 6.06 -1.29
N ALA A 95 8.59 5.35 -2.33
CA ALA A 95 9.44 4.43 -3.06
C ALA A 95 9.54 4.85 -4.52
N GLU A 96 10.72 4.67 -5.10
CA GLU A 96 10.98 4.87 -6.51
C GLU A 96 10.89 3.53 -7.22
N VAL A 97 10.22 3.54 -8.37
CA VAL A 97 10.04 2.41 -9.27
C VAL A 97 10.70 2.73 -10.60
N ARG A 98 11.55 1.83 -11.09
CA ARG A 98 12.11 1.88 -12.44
C ARG A 98 11.15 1.20 -13.40
N LEU A 99 10.63 1.96 -14.36
CA LEU A 99 9.70 1.46 -15.39
C LEU A 99 10.33 1.58 -16.78
N PRO A 100 10.25 0.53 -17.63
CA PRO A 100 10.73 0.61 -19.01
C PRO A 100 9.90 1.64 -19.80
N LEU A 101 10.55 2.30 -20.76
CA LEU A 101 9.86 3.12 -21.75
C LEU A 101 9.58 2.20 -22.96
N GLY A 102 8.36 2.17 -23.49
CA GLY A 102 7.94 1.20 -24.51
C GLY A 102 8.54 1.39 -25.91
N ASN A 103 9.70 2.03 -26.03
CA ASN A 103 10.24 2.57 -27.29
C ASN A 103 11.54 1.90 -27.78
N SER A 104 12.00 0.80 -27.17
CA SER A 104 13.11 0.04 -27.76
C SER A 104 12.56 -1.00 -28.72
N ASP A 105 12.64 -0.71 -30.02
CA ASP A 105 12.63 -1.72 -31.11
C ASP A 105 13.90 -2.62 -31.06
N ASP A 106 14.57 -2.70 -29.91
CA ASP A 106 15.75 -3.52 -29.71
C ASP A 106 15.29 -4.97 -29.49
N GLU A 107 15.10 -5.68 -30.59
CA GLU A 107 14.97 -7.14 -30.67
C GLU A 107 16.24 -7.88 -30.16
N ASP A 108 17.27 -7.16 -29.70
CA ASP A 108 18.63 -7.63 -29.43
C ASP A 108 19.05 -7.58 -27.94
N ASP A 109 18.11 -7.59 -26.99
CA ASP A 109 18.45 -7.89 -25.59
C ASP A 109 17.87 -9.27 -25.23
N GLU A 110 18.67 -10.33 -25.42
CA GLU A 110 18.36 -11.73 -25.06
C GLU A 110 17.96 -11.91 -23.57
N ASN A 111 18.02 -10.83 -22.77
CA ASN A 111 17.53 -10.72 -21.41
C ASN A 111 16.03 -10.38 -21.26
N HIS A 112 15.30 -10.14 -22.36
CA HIS A 112 13.85 -9.89 -22.31
C HIS A 112 13.02 -11.12 -21.87
N ASN A 113 13.67 -12.28 -21.68
CA ASN A 113 13.07 -13.50 -21.13
C ASN A 113 13.19 -13.64 -19.60
N ASN A 114 13.54 -12.59 -18.85
CA ASN A 114 13.53 -12.62 -17.38
C ASN A 114 12.09 -12.58 -16.77
N VAL A 115 11.12 -13.26 -17.40
CA VAL A 115 9.89 -13.73 -16.73
C VAL A 115 10.14 -15.07 -16.02
N ALA A 116 11.30 -15.69 -16.22
CA ALA A 116 11.71 -16.91 -15.55
C ALA A 116 12.84 -16.63 -14.55
N ASP A 117 12.49 -16.75 -13.27
CA ASP A 117 13.38 -17.05 -12.15
C ASP A 117 14.20 -15.89 -11.53
N GLY A 118 13.93 -15.61 -10.25
CA GLY A 118 14.95 -15.13 -9.31
C GLY A 118 15.62 -13.76 -9.49
N ALA A 119 15.24 -12.90 -10.45
CA ALA A 119 15.79 -11.55 -10.58
C ALA A 119 15.28 -10.60 -9.47
N ILE A 120 15.85 -10.77 -8.29
CA ILE A 120 15.79 -9.90 -7.13
C ILE A 120 16.16 -8.46 -7.53
N ASN A 121 15.17 -7.57 -7.45
CA ASN A 121 15.20 -6.30 -6.72
C ASN A 121 16.16 -5.17 -7.18
N ASN A 122 16.05 -4.67 -8.41
CA ASN A 122 16.63 -3.35 -8.74
C ASN A 122 15.62 -2.34 -9.31
N ASN A 123 14.35 -2.71 -9.44
CA ASN A 123 13.32 -1.83 -9.98
C ASN A 123 12.48 -1.13 -8.90
N PHE A 124 12.67 -1.45 -7.63
CA PHE A 124 11.96 -0.83 -6.50
C PHE A 124 12.95 -0.45 -5.43
N ARG A 125 12.89 0.80 -4.96
CA ARG A 125 13.76 1.31 -3.90
C ARG A 125 13.01 2.27 -3.00
N ILE A 126 13.08 2.05 -1.69
CA ILE A 126 12.56 3.03 -0.72
C ILE A 126 13.48 4.26 -0.72
N VAL A 127 12.95 5.42 -1.09
CA VAL A 127 13.69 6.69 -1.10
C VAL A 127 13.47 7.49 0.17
N LYS A 128 12.29 7.34 0.81
CA LYS A 128 11.98 8.06 2.04
C LYS A 128 11.08 7.27 2.97
N LYS A 129 11.32 7.42 4.27
CA LYS A 129 10.44 6.95 5.35
C LYS A 129 10.16 8.11 6.30
N ILE A 130 8.89 8.40 6.54
CA ILE A 130 8.44 9.41 7.50
C ILE A 130 7.72 8.67 8.61
N LYS A 131 8.14 8.87 9.86
CA LYS A 131 7.54 8.18 11.00
C LYS A 131 6.06 8.57 11.12
N HIS A 132 5.20 7.59 11.34
CA HIS A 132 3.76 7.75 11.47
C HIS A 132 3.27 7.19 12.81
N ASP A 133 2.22 7.78 13.38
CA ASP A 133 1.60 7.30 14.62
C ASP A 133 0.39 6.44 14.28
N GLY A 134 0.43 5.15 14.64
CA GLY A 134 -0.55 4.15 14.21
C GLY A 134 -0.36 3.68 12.77
N ASP A 135 -1.16 2.70 12.36
CA ASP A 135 -1.16 2.15 11.00
C ASP A 135 -1.58 3.22 9.98
N VAL A 136 -1.07 3.16 8.74
CA VAL A 136 -1.44 4.10 7.67
C VAL A 136 -2.60 3.52 6.87
N ASN A 137 -3.83 3.86 7.24
CA ASN A 137 -5.04 3.35 6.58
C ASN A 137 -5.20 3.91 5.16
N ILE A 138 -4.98 5.22 4.99
CA ILE A 138 -5.00 5.88 3.67
C ILE A 138 -4.04 7.07 3.67
N SER A 139 -3.38 7.32 2.54
CA SER A 139 -2.54 8.51 2.32
C SER A 139 -2.74 9.09 0.93
N ARG A 140 -2.77 10.42 0.82
CA ARG A 140 -2.95 11.13 -0.46
C ARG A 140 -2.11 12.40 -0.50
N TYR A 141 -1.39 12.64 -1.59
CA TYR A 141 -0.77 13.94 -1.82
C TYR A 141 -1.78 15.00 -2.27
N MET A 142 -1.48 16.26 -1.95
CA MET A 142 -2.26 17.41 -2.43
C MET A 142 -1.93 17.70 -3.90
N PRO A 143 -2.91 17.75 -4.83
CA PRO A 143 -2.66 17.92 -6.26
C PRO A 143 -1.90 19.21 -6.61
N GLN A 144 -2.11 20.30 -5.88
CA GLN A 144 -1.47 21.60 -6.15
C GLN A 144 -0.04 21.69 -5.62
N LYS A 145 0.36 20.82 -4.68
CA LYS A 145 1.73 20.72 -4.13
C LYS A 145 1.94 19.30 -3.63
N THR A 146 2.48 18.45 -4.49
CA THR A 146 2.61 17.01 -4.24
C THR A 146 3.50 16.66 -3.05
N SER A 147 4.33 17.60 -2.58
CA SER A 147 5.12 17.39 -1.36
C SER A 147 4.28 17.31 -0.08
N ILE A 148 3.07 17.88 -0.11
CA ILE A 148 2.12 17.82 0.99
C ILE A 148 1.32 16.52 0.88
N ILE A 149 1.42 15.69 1.91
CA ILE A 149 0.74 14.40 2.04
C ILE A 149 -0.20 14.47 3.24
N ALA A 150 -1.47 14.15 3.03
CA ALA A 150 -2.37 13.80 4.11
C ALA A 150 -2.35 12.28 4.34
N SER A 151 -2.40 11.84 5.59
CA SER A 151 -2.63 10.44 5.95
C SER A 151 -3.62 10.32 7.09
N LYS A 152 -4.38 9.22 7.11
CA LYS A 152 -5.28 8.87 8.23
C LYS A 152 -4.74 7.64 8.95
N ASN A 153 -4.77 7.69 10.28
CA ASN A 153 -4.37 6.56 11.12
C ASN A 153 -5.55 5.71 11.61
N ASP A 154 -5.21 4.63 12.29
CA ASP A 154 -6.10 3.71 13.02
C ASP A 154 -6.80 4.33 14.25
N GLY A 155 -6.48 5.58 14.61
CA GLY A 155 -7.11 6.35 15.68
C GLY A 155 -8.14 7.38 15.20
N GLY A 156 -8.29 7.58 13.89
CA GLY A 156 -9.18 8.59 13.30
C GLY A 156 -8.55 9.97 13.10
N GLU A 157 -7.32 10.18 13.56
CA GLU A 157 -6.59 11.42 13.33
C GLU A 157 -6.12 11.49 11.87
N VAL A 158 -6.08 12.71 11.33
CA VAL A 158 -5.51 12.98 10.01
C VAL A 158 -4.25 13.82 10.17
N TYR A 159 -3.15 13.33 9.64
CA TYR A 159 -1.86 14.00 9.66
C TYR A 159 -1.56 14.66 8.32
N ILE A 160 -0.96 15.84 8.36
CA ILE A 160 -0.39 16.50 7.19
C ILE A 160 1.13 16.49 7.33
N PHE A 161 1.81 16.02 6.29
CA PHE A 161 3.26 15.92 6.14
C PHE A 161 3.73 16.75 4.93
N ASP A 162 4.75 17.60 5.03
CA ASP A 162 5.54 18.10 3.90
C ASP A 162 6.79 17.25 3.81
N TYR A 163 6.79 16.25 2.93
CA TYR A 163 7.89 15.30 2.92
C TYR A 163 9.22 15.95 2.55
N ASN A 164 9.27 17.14 1.96
CA ASN A 164 10.55 17.82 1.70
C ASN A 164 11.21 18.35 2.98
N GLU A 165 10.43 18.74 3.99
CA GLU A 165 10.91 19.29 5.26
C GLU A 165 11.26 18.19 6.27
N GLN A 166 10.75 16.98 6.04
CA GLN A 166 11.09 15.82 6.87
C GLN A 166 12.53 15.37 6.63
N SER A 167 13.34 15.35 7.69
CA SER A 167 14.70 14.78 7.67
C SER A 167 14.68 13.33 7.19
N SER A 168 15.68 12.92 6.42
CA SER A 168 15.87 11.51 6.01
C SER A 168 16.18 10.58 7.19
N MET A 169 16.59 11.14 8.33
CA MET A 169 16.90 10.42 9.57
C MET A 169 15.83 10.73 10.64
N PRO A 170 15.34 9.72 11.39
CA PRO A 170 14.27 9.92 12.35
C PRO A 170 14.69 10.87 13.47
N SER A 171 14.01 12.01 13.56
CA SER A 171 14.11 12.99 14.65
C SER A 171 13.66 12.38 15.97
N ASN A 172 14.53 12.28 16.98
CA ASN A 172 14.27 11.96 18.40
C ASN A 172 13.25 10.83 18.69
N GLY A 173 12.98 9.96 17.72
CA GLY A 173 11.91 8.96 17.79
C GLY A 173 10.47 9.50 17.85
N ARG A 174 10.19 10.78 17.60
CA ARG A 174 8.82 11.34 17.64
C ARG A 174 8.23 11.54 16.24
N VAL A 175 6.91 11.37 16.12
CA VAL A 175 6.14 11.72 14.92
C VAL A 175 6.02 13.24 14.87
N ASN A 176 6.32 13.86 13.72
CA ASN A 176 6.41 15.31 13.57
C ASN A 176 5.68 15.80 12.32
N PRO A 177 4.33 15.77 12.31
CA PRO A 177 3.53 16.29 11.22
C PRO A 177 3.48 17.83 11.28
N GLU A 178 3.30 18.51 10.16
CA GLU A 178 3.08 19.96 10.14
C GLU A 178 1.70 20.30 10.71
N LEU A 179 0.71 19.44 10.48
CA LEU A 179 -0.62 19.57 11.10
C LEU A 179 -1.14 18.21 11.58
N ARG A 180 -1.84 18.25 12.72
CA ARG A 180 -2.69 17.17 13.19
C ARG A 180 -4.13 17.65 13.18
N LEU A 181 -4.93 17.13 12.27
CA LEU A 181 -6.34 17.43 12.11
C LEU A 181 -7.15 16.46 12.96
N LEU A 182 -7.98 17.02 13.83
CA LEU A 182 -8.86 16.30 14.74
C LEU A 182 -10.31 16.49 14.28
N GLY A 183 -11.18 15.52 14.57
CA GLY A 183 -12.60 15.64 14.27
C GLY A 183 -13.32 14.29 14.38
N HIS A 184 -12.68 13.24 13.86
CA HIS A 184 -13.20 11.87 13.98
C HIS A 184 -12.90 11.25 15.34
N LYS A 185 -13.72 10.27 15.72
CA LYS A 185 -13.59 9.48 16.96
C LYS A 185 -13.15 8.04 16.73
N THR A 186 -13.15 7.60 15.48
CA THR A 186 -12.82 6.24 15.06
C THR A 186 -11.96 6.30 13.81
N GLU A 187 -11.35 5.17 13.47
CA GLU A 187 -10.63 5.02 12.22
C GLU A 187 -11.51 5.18 10.98
N GLY A 188 -10.87 5.21 9.82
CA GLY A 188 -11.53 5.14 8.53
C GLY A 188 -10.55 5.14 7.37
N PHE A 189 -11.10 4.98 6.17
CA PHE A 189 -10.33 4.80 4.94
C PHE A 189 -10.61 5.89 3.88
N SER A 190 -11.39 6.91 4.22
CA SER A 190 -11.79 7.96 3.27
C SER A 190 -10.98 9.23 3.47
N LEU A 191 -10.31 9.68 2.41
CA LEU A 191 -9.47 10.88 2.37
C LEU A 191 -9.40 11.42 0.94
N SER A 192 -9.71 12.71 0.72
CA SER A 192 -9.72 13.30 -0.61
C SER A 192 -9.36 14.79 -0.60
N TRP A 193 -8.31 15.15 -1.34
CA TRP A 193 -7.96 16.56 -1.59
C TRP A 193 -8.82 17.15 -2.70
N SER A 194 -9.22 18.41 -2.54
CA SER A 194 -9.81 19.18 -3.63
C SER A 194 -8.79 19.43 -4.74
N ILE A 195 -9.16 19.13 -5.98
CA ILE A 195 -8.35 19.50 -7.16
C ILE A 195 -8.48 21.01 -7.49
N PHE A 196 -9.53 21.67 -7.00
CA PHE A 196 -9.84 23.07 -7.34
C PHE A 196 -9.34 24.07 -6.31
N LYS A 197 -9.29 23.68 -5.03
CA LYS A 197 -8.96 24.59 -3.94
C LYS A 197 -7.86 24.00 -3.05
N SER A 198 -6.69 24.62 -3.10
CA SER A 198 -5.54 24.21 -2.28
C SER A 198 -5.91 24.20 -0.79
N GLY A 199 -5.36 23.23 -0.07
CA GLY A 199 -5.58 23.05 1.37
C GLY A 199 -6.96 22.52 1.77
N HIS A 200 -7.87 22.28 0.81
CA HIS A 200 -9.17 21.69 1.13
C HIS A 200 -9.09 20.17 1.06
N LEU A 201 -9.30 19.53 2.19
CA LEU A 201 -9.23 18.10 2.40
C LEU A 201 -10.56 17.65 3.00
N LEU A 202 -11.12 16.56 2.48
CA LEU A 202 -12.23 15.85 3.09
C LEU A 202 -11.72 14.55 3.72
N SER A 203 -12.25 14.21 4.88
CA SER A 203 -12.04 12.92 5.52
C SER A 203 -13.34 12.30 6.00
N GLY A 204 -13.48 10.99 5.84
CA GLY A 204 -14.62 10.21 6.34
C GLY A 204 -14.16 9.05 7.22
N ALA A 205 -14.91 8.72 8.25
CA ALA A 205 -14.60 7.67 9.22
C ALA A 205 -15.82 6.84 9.62
N ASP A 206 -15.59 5.77 10.38
CA ASP A 206 -16.61 4.82 10.81
C ASP A 206 -17.59 5.41 11.85
N ASP A 207 -17.25 6.58 12.40
CA ASP A 207 -18.13 7.40 13.24
C ASP A 207 -19.28 8.06 12.47
N SER A 208 -19.40 7.75 11.17
CA SER A 208 -20.43 8.27 10.26
C SER A 208 -20.35 9.78 10.04
N LEU A 209 -19.19 10.40 10.27
CA LEU A 209 -18.94 11.81 10.01
C LEU A 209 -18.09 12.01 8.75
N ILE A 210 -18.31 13.17 8.11
CA ILE A 210 -17.41 13.74 7.11
C ILE A 210 -16.91 15.06 7.68
N CYS A 211 -15.59 15.23 7.72
CA CYS A 211 -14.91 16.45 8.13
C CYS A 211 -14.21 17.12 6.95
#